data_AF-A0A7C4XK46-F1
#
_entry.id   AF-A0A7C4XK46-F1
#
_cell.length_a   1.000
_cell.length_b   1.000
_cell.length_c   1.000
_cell.angle_alpha   90.00
_cell.angle_beta   90.00
_cell.angle_gamma   90.00
#
_symmetry.space_group_name_H-M   'P 1'
#
loop_
_entity.id
_entity.type
_entity.pdbx_description
1 polymer ?
#
loop_
_entity_poly.entity_id
_entity_poly.type
_entity_poly.pdbx_seq_one_letter_code
_entity_poly.pdbx_strand_id
1 'polypeptide(L)' 'MPPIDWDAIWNAINPTSLGLLCGLAFISSLIGQALVGRSAFAGAILTTILFAVIYVFWNGYGHQLLPAIPRFPA' A
#
# COMPACT_ATOMS: atom_id res chain seq x y z
N MET A 1 -23.16 3.36 -5.31
CA MET A 1 -22.04 3.23 -4.35
C MET A 1 -22.09 4.42 -3.41
N PRO A 2 -22.04 4.24 -2.09
CA PRO A 2 -21.85 5.36 -1.17
C PRO A 2 -20.56 6.12 -1.54
N PRO A 3 -20.47 7.44 -1.23
CA PRO A 3 -19.26 8.21 -1.43
C PRO A 3 -18.05 7.55 -0.76
N ILE A 4 -16.87 7.66 -1.37
CA ILE A 4 -15.64 7.17 -0.77
C ILE A 4 -15.34 7.97 0.50
N ASP A 5 -15.19 7.26 1.60
CA ASP A 5 -14.93 7.85 2.91
C ASP A 5 -13.42 7.79 3.19
N TRP A 6 -12.71 8.83 2.76
CA TRP A 6 -11.25 8.88 2.83
C TRP A 6 -10.72 8.81 4.27
N ASP A 7 -11.45 9.38 5.22
CA ASP A 7 -11.07 9.36 6.63
C ASP A 7 -11.14 7.94 7.22
N ALA A 8 -12.15 7.16 6.83
CA ALA A 8 -12.26 5.76 7.25
C ALA A 8 -11.09 4.91 6.71
N ILE A 9 -10.65 5.18 5.49
CA ILE A 9 -9.50 4.49 4.87
C ILE A 9 -8.21 4.79 5.63
N TRP A 10 -7.94 6.06 5.92
CA TRP A 10 -6.72 6.45 6.64
C TRP A 10 -6.67 5.92 8.07
N ASN A 11 -7.82 5.78 8.74
CA ASN A 11 -7.91 5.17 10.05
C ASN A 11 -7.79 3.64 10.04
N ALA A 12 -8.14 2.99 8.92
CA ALA A 12 -8.02 1.55 8.77
C ALA A 12 -6.58 1.08 8.52
N ILE A 13 -5.73 1.96 7.98
CA ILE A 13 -4.35 1.63 7.59
C ILE A 13 -3.38 1.98 8.71
N ASN A 14 -2.53 1.03 9.09
CA ASN A 14 -1.43 1.31 10.00
C ASN A 14 -0.29 2.05 9.24
N PRO A 15 0.07 3.29 9.64
CA PRO A 15 1.07 4.08 8.92
C PRO A 15 2.48 3.49 9.03
N THR A 16 2.79 2.77 10.10
CA THR A 16 4.09 2.12 10.32
C THR A 16 4.30 0.99 9.32
N SER A 17 3.30 0.13 9.11
CA SER A 17 3.41 -0.95 8.13
C SER A 17 3.49 -0.40 6.70
N LEU A 18 2.70 0.62 6.38
CA LEU A 18 2.75 1.30 5.08
C LEU A 18 4.16 1.85 4.80
N GLY A 19 4.75 2.58 5.75
CA GLY A 19 6.09 3.16 5.59
C GLY A 19 7.19 2.11 5.39
N LEU A 20 7.19 1.05 6.20
CA LEU A 20 8.18 -0.04 6.10
C LEU A 20 8.09 -0.78 4.76
N LEU A 21 6.86 -1.10 4.33
CA LEU A 21 6.63 -1.80 3.07
C LEU A 21 6.96 -0.93 1.86
N CYS A 22 6.62 0.36 1.88
CA CYS A 22 7.04 1.31 0.84
C CYS A 22 8.56 1.44 0.76
N GLY A 23 9.26 1.48 1.90
CA GLY A 23 10.72 1.50 1.96
C GLY A 23 11.34 0.24 1.35
N LEU A 24 10.80 -0.94 1.70
CA LEU A 24 11.21 -2.22 1.11
C LEU A 24 10.96 -2.27 -0.40
N ALA A 25 9.78 -1.84 -0.86
CA ALA A 25 9.45 -1.78 -2.29
C ALA A 25 10.39 -0.83 -3.05
N PHE A 26 10.73 0.30 -2.45
CA PHE A 26 11.69 1.25 -2.99
C PHE A 26 13.09 0.64 -3.12
N ILE A 27 13.61 0.04 -2.05
CA ILE A 27 14.95 -0.59 -2.06
C ILE A 27 14.98 -1.76 -3.05
N SER A 28 13.95 -2.61 -3.06
CA SER A 28 13.84 -3.72 -4.00
C SER A 28 13.85 -3.23 -5.46
N SER A 29 13.10 -2.16 -5.76
CA SER A 29 13.07 -1.59 -7.10
C SER A 29 14.36 -0.85 -7.47
N LEU A 30 15.06 -0.23 -6.51
CA LEU A 30 16.38 0.35 -6.74
C LEU A 30 17.38 -0.74 -7.16
N ILE A 31 17.36 -1.88 -6.47
CA ILE A 31 18.23 -3.02 -6.79
C ILE A 31 17.89 -3.56 -8.19
N GLY A 32 16.60 -3.80 -8.46
CA GLY A 32 16.15 -4.31 -9.76
C GLY A 32 16.54 -3.39 -10.92
N GLN A 33 16.36 -2.08 -10.78
CA GLN A 33 16.71 -1.13 -11.83
C GLN A 33 18.22 -0.83 -11.93
N ALA A 34 18.95 -0.90 -10.82
CA ALA A 34 20.41 -0.82 -10.82
C ALA A 34 21.05 -1.95 -11.64
N LEU A 35 20.43 -3.15 -11.63
CA LEU A 35 20.87 -4.30 -12.43
C LEU A 35 20.55 -4.14 -13.93
N VAL A 36 19.51 -3.37 -14.29
CA VAL A 36 19.05 -3.17 -15.68
C VAL A 36 19.76 -1.99 -16.37
N GLY A 37 20.40 -1.10 -15.60
CA GLY A 37 21.34 -0.10 -16.13
C GLY A 37 20.72 1.17 -16.74
N ARG A 38 19.40 1.39 -16.62
CA ARG A 38 18.72 2.62 -17.09
C ARG A 38 17.96 3.31 -15.97
N SER A 39 18.25 4.60 -15.76
CA SER A 39 17.58 5.52 -14.82
C SER A 39 17.00 4.87 -13.55
N ALA A 40 17.87 4.27 -12.74
CA ALA A 40 17.47 3.43 -11.61
C ALA A 40 16.57 4.16 -10.59
N PHE A 41 16.81 5.45 -10.41
CA PHE A 41 16.05 6.29 -9.50
C PHE A 41 14.60 6.52 -9.96
N ALA A 42 14.38 6.77 -11.25
CA ALA A 42 13.04 6.99 -11.80
C ALA A 42 12.18 5.72 -11.72
N GLY A 43 12.78 4.57 -12.01
CA GLY A 43 12.11 3.28 -11.90
C GLY A 43 11.74 2.92 -10.46
N ALA A 44 12.61 3.21 -9.50
CA ALA A 44 12.32 2.97 -8.10
C ALA A 44 11.17 3.82 -7.57
N ILE A 45 11.16 5.12 -7.91
CA ILE A 45 10.06 6.02 -7.53
C ILE A 45 8.73 5.51 -8.09
N LEU A 46 8.67 5.17 -9.37
CA LEU A 46 7.45 4.69 -10.01
C LEU A 46 6.92 3.41 -9.34
N THR A 47 7.79 2.44 -9.07
CA THR A 47 7.40 1.21 -8.37
C THR A 47 6.87 1.47 -6.98
N THR A 48 7.52 2.34 -6.20
CA THR A 48 7.07 2.67 -4.84
C THR A 48 5.71 3.36 -4.84
N ILE A 49 5.48 4.30 -5.77
CA ILE A 49 4.18 4.97 -5.92
C ILE A 49 3.10 3.95 -6.28
N LEU A 50 3.36 3.08 -7.27
CA LEU A 50 2.43 2.01 -7.66
C LEU A 50 2.11 1.08 -6.49
N PHE A 51 3.13 0.64 -5.75
CA PHE A 51 2.96 -0.20 -4.59
C PHE A 51 2.11 0.48 -3.51
N ALA A 52 2.38 1.76 -3.20
CA ALA A 52 1.62 2.52 -2.21
C ALA A 52 0.14 2.63 -2.59
N VAL A 53 -0.16 2.93 -3.85
CA VAL A 53 -1.54 3.01 -4.35
C VAL A 53 -2.26 1.67 -4.24
N ILE A 54 -1.61 0.57 -4.68
CA ILE A 54 -2.18 -0.77 -4.59
C ILE A 54 -2.40 -1.18 -3.13
N TYR A 55 -1.45 -0.88 -2.24
CA TYR A 55 -1.55 -1.20 -0.82
C TYR A 55 -2.69 -0.45 -0.15
N VAL A 56 -2.85 0.85 -0.42
CA VAL A 56 -3.96 1.67 0.10
C VAL A 56 -5.29 1.18 -0.46
N PHE A 57 -5.34 0.86 -1.76
CA PHE A 57 -6.55 0.31 -2.36
C PHE A 57 -6.92 -1.05 -1.75
N TRP A 58 -5.92 -1.92 -1.55
CA TRP A 58 -6.13 -3.23 -0.95
C TRP A 58 -6.58 -3.09 0.51
N ASN A 59 -5.80 -2.43 1.36
CA ASN A 59 -6.10 -2.41 2.80
C ASN A 59 -7.17 -1.39 3.20
N GLY A 60 -7.37 -0.34 2.40
CA GLY A 60 -8.33 0.73 2.67
C GLY A 60 -9.76 0.37 2.27
N TYR A 61 -9.94 -0.41 1.22
CA TYR A 61 -11.27 -0.93 0.90
C TYR A 61 -11.57 -2.10 1.84
N GLY A 62 -12.53 -1.88 2.74
CA GLY A 62 -13.08 -2.95 3.57
C GLY A 62 -13.50 -4.10 2.67
N HIS A 63 -12.80 -5.23 2.78
CA HIS A 63 -13.12 -6.43 2.03
C HIS A 63 -14.42 -6.99 2.58
N GLN A 64 -15.56 -6.50 2.08
CA GLN A 64 -16.89 -7.03 2.41
C GLN A 64 -17.11 -8.46 1.88
N LEU A 65 -16.08 -9.08 1.27
CA LEU A 65 -16.13 -10.44 0.71
C LEU A 65 -16.04 -11.54 1.78
N LEU A 66 -15.74 -11.20 3.03
CA LEU A 66 -15.98 -12.09 4.16
C LEU A 66 -16.95 -11.37 5.12
N PRO A 67 -18.13 -11.94 5.39
CA PRO A 67 -18.99 -11.48 6.48
C PRO A 67 -18.10 -11.32 7.71
N ALA A 68 -18.07 -10.11 8.25
CA ALA A 68 -17.31 -9.78 9.44
C ALA A 68 -17.55 -10.88 10.48
N ILE A 69 -16.51 -11.67 10.79
CA ILE A 69 -16.48 -12.36 12.08
C ILE A 69 -16.55 -11.20 13.08
N PRO A 70 -17.63 -11.06 13.85
CA PRO A 70 -17.75 -9.97 14.80
C PRO A 70 -16.59 -10.14 15.77
N ARG A 71 -15.60 -9.26 15.74
CA ARG A 71 -14.68 -9.11 16.87
C ARG A 71 -15.59 -8.81 18.07
N PHE A 72 -15.68 -9.77 18.99
CA PHE A 72 -16.58 -9.72 20.13
C PHE A 72 -16.49 -8.37 20.85
N PRO A 73 -17.62 -7.83 21.36
CA PRO A 73 -17.59 -6.68 22.24
C PRO A 73 -16.82 -7.03 23.53
N ALA A 74 -15.95 -6.11 23.96
CA ALA A 74 -15.42 -6.09 25.33
C ALA A 74 -16.50 -5.59 26.29
#